data_AF-A0AA39ISQ2-F1
#
_entry.id   AF-A0AA39ISQ2-F1
#
_cell.length_a   1.000
_cell.length_b   1.000
_cell.length_c   1.000
_cell.angle_alpha   90.00
_cell.angle_beta   90.00
_cell.angle_gamma   90.00
#
_symmetry.space_group_name_H-M   'P 1'
#
loop_
_entity.id
_entity.type
_entity.pdbx_description
1 polymer ?
#
loop_
_entity_poly.entity_id
_entity_poly.type
_entity_poly.pdbx_seq_one_letter_code
_entity_poly.pdbx_strand_id
1 'polypeptide(L)'
;MTRLETTTPEMSLAESKVDDLATVCKVMMRFADTPAVITAFAVKLCCGISALVLFAWLAKVRPRNRTLHINAYNILYAHFIFVLISSIGVVMNDGFDLTRLTVFRRIVDYKEGSNECGIFSMPARYGVWIRLITFFGNTGSTLTMTALAVERTYATIQSRSYEKESKPGFGRLLVFLAVVVNFALKTFIAVHINYQRYLPMQSLSAEAAPYATCVLYINTGCEVFNILVFVFLWFANHKWKKSVGRILATLTHKYQVEENMKSVAIMISLASLHFLINIIAYFIQLYGTWHDETPQEKMEYVIKGDVAPTYDFLLPLLTLCRIYYKKRRVHHKNSLHGIMSPVENISTNDHFQMLNGMFDKALDQTIAKKSKTTSASSKSKVDVSNVHQI
;
A
#
# COMPACT_ATOMS: atom_id res chain seq x y z
N MET A 1 35.90 -11.53 -49.70
CA MET A 1 36.07 -10.12 -49.28
C MET A 1 35.42 -9.99 -47.91
N THR A 2 36.16 -10.38 -46.87
CA THR A 2 35.73 -10.37 -45.47
C THR A 2 35.80 -8.91 -45.00
N ARG A 3 34.65 -8.27 -44.81
CA ARG A 3 34.57 -6.95 -44.18
C ARG A 3 35.07 -7.16 -42.74
N LEU A 4 36.28 -6.69 -42.43
CA LEU A 4 36.70 -6.53 -41.05
C LEU A 4 35.74 -5.50 -40.45
N GLU A 5 34.70 -5.97 -39.75
CA GLU A 5 33.96 -5.13 -38.83
C GLU A 5 34.96 -4.67 -37.79
N THR A 6 35.40 -3.42 -37.94
CA THR A 6 36.20 -2.74 -36.95
C THR A 6 35.28 -2.57 -35.76
N THR A 7 35.37 -3.50 -34.82
CA THR A 7 34.64 -3.46 -33.55
C THR A 7 35.17 -2.22 -32.83
N THR A 8 34.44 -1.11 -32.97
CA THR A 8 34.76 0.10 -32.23
C THR A 8 34.59 -0.23 -30.76
N PRO A 9 35.60 0.02 -29.91
CA PRO A 9 35.51 -0.31 -28.49
C PRO A 9 34.27 0.36 -27.91
N GLU A 10 33.35 -0.44 -27.36
CA GLU A 10 32.12 0.06 -26.80
C GLU A 10 32.42 0.94 -25.59
N MET A 11 32.14 2.23 -25.70
CA MET A 11 32.34 3.17 -24.60
C MET A 11 31.27 2.98 -23.52
N SER A 12 31.71 2.49 -22.37
CA SER A 12 30.90 2.38 -21.16
C SER A 12 30.68 3.76 -20.52
N LEU A 13 29.42 4.14 -20.28
CA LEU A 13 29.07 5.40 -19.59
C LEU A 13 29.71 5.49 -18.20
N ALA A 14 29.91 4.35 -17.53
CA ALA A 14 30.55 4.29 -16.22
C ALA A 14 32.04 4.69 -16.28
N GLU A 15 32.71 4.36 -17.38
CA GLU A 15 34.14 4.61 -17.61
C GLU A 15 34.40 5.98 -18.26
N SER A 16 33.37 6.58 -18.88
CA SER A 16 33.48 7.92 -19.47
C SER A 16 33.84 8.98 -18.42
N LYS A 17 34.60 10.00 -18.86
CA LYS A 17 34.97 11.13 -18.00
C LYS A 17 33.72 11.88 -17.54
N VAL A 18 33.80 12.50 -16.36
CA VAL A 18 32.67 13.21 -15.73
C VAL A 18 32.02 14.25 -16.66
N ASP A 19 32.83 14.89 -17.51
CA ASP A 19 32.43 15.96 -18.43
C ASP A 19 32.30 15.49 -19.89
N ASP A 20 32.23 14.16 -20.15
CA ASP A 20 32.13 13.60 -21.50
C ASP A 20 30.71 13.75 -22.06
N LEU A 21 30.39 14.99 -22.47
CA LEU A 21 29.10 15.36 -23.05
C LEU A 21 28.83 14.61 -24.36
N ALA A 22 29.85 14.31 -25.16
CA ALA A 22 29.70 13.56 -26.40
C ALA A 22 29.12 12.15 -26.16
N THR A 23 29.58 11.46 -25.10
CA THR A 23 29.02 10.15 -24.72
C THR A 23 27.57 10.25 -24.28
N VAL A 24 27.26 11.21 -23.41
CA VAL A 24 25.88 11.46 -22.94
C VAL A 24 24.95 11.77 -24.12
N CYS A 25 25.45 12.56 -25.06
CA CYS A 25 24.76 13.00 -26.25
C CYS A 25 24.46 11.83 -27.22
N LYS A 26 25.44 10.94 -27.45
CA LYS A 26 25.25 9.69 -28.21
C LYS A 26 24.13 8.82 -27.62
N VAL A 27 24.12 8.68 -26.29
CA VAL A 27 23.10 7.91 -25.57
C VAL A 27 21.71 8.56 -25.65
N MET A 28 21.65 9.88 -25.50
CA MET A 28 20.38 10.63 -25.62
C MET A 28 19.78 10.52 -27.02
N MET A 29 20.59 10.60 -28.07
CA MET A 29 20.15 10.40 -29.45
C MET A 29 19.59 9.00 -29.65
N ARG A 30 20.27 7.97 -29.15
CA ARG A 30 19.74 6.58 -29.16
C ARG A 30 18.35 6.52 -28.53
N PHE A 31 18.15 7.08 -27.34
CA PHE A 31 16.82 7.07 -26.70
C PHE A 31 15.76 7.87 -27.44
N ALA A 32 16.13 9.01 -28.04
CA ALA A 32 15.21 9.83 -28.80
C ALA A 32 14.78 9.14 -30.12
N ASP A 33 15.66 8.33 -30.70
CA ASP A 33 15.41 7.62 -31.96
C ASP A 33 14.77 6.24 -31.75
N THR A 34 14.81 5.67 -30.54
CA THR A 34 14.14 4.40 -30.21
C THR A 34 12.65 4.61 -29.86
N PRO A 35 11.69 4.23 -30.73
CA PRO A 35 10.27 4.50 -30.49
C PRO A 35 9.71 3.80 -29.25
N ALA A 36 10.27 2.64 -28.90
CA ALA A 36 9.88 1.88 -27.71
C ALA A 36 10.20 2.64 -26.40
N VAL A 37 11.29 3.41 -26.37
CA VAL A 37 11.66 4.22 -25.19
C VAL A 37 10.69 5.39 -25.03
N ILE A 38 10.40 6.11 -26.12
CA ILE A 38 9.41 7.19 -26.15
C ILE A 38 8.03 6.68 -25.74
N THR A 39 7.61 5.52 -26.27
CA THR A 39 6.33 4.89 -25.92
C THR A 39 6.29 4.52 -24.43
N ALA A 40 7.37 3.95 -23.88
CA ALA A 40 7.43 3.63 -22.46
C ALA A 40 7.26 4.87 -21.58
N PHE A 41 7.96 5.98 -21.86
CA PHE A 41 7.78 7.22 -21.13
C PHE A 41 6.35 7.78 -21.25
N ALA A 42 5.77 7.76 -22.46
CA ALA A 42 4.39 8.21 -22.68
C ALA A 42 3.37 7.39 -21.87
N VAL A 43 3.50 6.06 -21.86
CA VAL A 43 2.62 5.17 -21.08
C VAL A 43 2.74 5.47 -19.59
N LYS A 44 3.96 5.58 -19.05
CA LYS A 44 4.19 5.91 -17.63
C LYS A 44 3.62 7.26 -17.25
N LEU A 45 3.80 8.28 -18.09
CA LEU A 45 3.23 9.60 -17.89
C LEU A 45 1.70 9.54 -17.85
N CYS A 46 1.07 8.83 -18.79
CA CYS A 46 -0.38 8.61 -18.81
C CYS A 46 -0.88 7.90 -17.55
N CYS A 47 -0.17 6.87 -17.08
CA CYS A 47 -0.46 6.19 -15.81
C CYS A 47 -0.35 7.15 -14.62
N GLY A 48 0.73 7.92 -14.53
CA GLY A 48 0.96 8.90 -13.46
C GLY A 48 -0.13 9.97 -13.41
N ILE A 49 -0.47 10.59 -14.55
CA ILE A 49 -1.56 11.59 -14.63
C ILE A 49 -2.90 10.97 -14.24
N SER A 50 -3.20 9.78 -14.75
CA SER A 50 -4.44 9.06 -14.43
C SER A 50 -4.53 8.73 -12.93
N ALA A 51 -3.42 8.30 -12.32
CA ALA A 51 -3.33 8.06 -10.89
C ALA A 51 -3.65 9.33 -10.08
N LEU A 52 -3.05 10.47 -10.43
CA LEU A 52 -3.30 11.76 -9.75
C LEU A 52 -4.78 12.16 -9.83
N VAL A 53 -5.41 12.01 -11.00
CA VAL A 53 -6.85 12.29 -11.18
C VAL A 53 -7.71 11.36 -10.32
N LEU A 54 -7.39 10.06 -10.30
CA LEU A 54 -8.11 9.08 -9.47
C LEU A 54 -7.91 9.34 -7.97
N PHE A 55 -6.74 9.77 -7.54
CA PHE A 55 -6.48 10.19 -6.15
C PHE A 55 -7.29 11.44 -5.77
N ALA A 56 -7.34 12.44 -6.65
CA ALA A 56 -8.16 13.63 -6.44
C ALA A 56 -9.66 13.25 -6.33
N TRP A 57 -10.13 12.31 -7.15
CA TRP A 57 -11.47 11.76 -7.03
C TRP A 57 -11.63 11.02 -5.68
N LEU A 58 -10.74 10.11 -5.35
CA LEU A 58 -10.80 9.32 -4.11
C LEU A 58 -10.85 10.22 -2.86
N ALA A 59 -10.10 11.33 -2.87
CA ALA A 59 -10.14 12.35 -1.82
C ALA A 59 -11.54 12.98 -1.66
N LYS A 60 -12.25 13.23 -2.77
CA LYS A 60 -13.64 13.74 -2.75
C LYS A 60 -14.66 12.71 -2.26
N VAL A 61 -14.50 11.43 -2.64
CA VAL A 61 -15.45 10.35 -2.27
C VAL A 61 -15.32 9.91 -0.81
N ARG A 62 -14.19 10.21 -0.16
CA ARG A 62 -13.84 9.94 1.25
C ARG A 62 -14.49 8.66 1.81
N PRO A 63 -13.90 7.47 1.58
CA PRO A 63 -14.46 6.23 2.08
C PRO A 63 -14.52 6.23 3.61
N ARG A 64 -15.73 6.32 4.17
CA ARG A 64 -15.97 6.09 5.61
C ARG A 64 -15.97 4.58 5.89
N ASN A 65 -14.80 3.95 5.74
CA ASN A 65 -14.63 2.54 6.07
C ASN A 65 -14.47 2.37 7.58
N ARG A 66 -15.59 2.24 8.30
CA ARG A 66 -15.61 1.87 9.73
C ARG A 66 -15.16 0.42 10.01
N THR A 67 -14.67 -0.31 9.01
CA THR A 67 -14.34 -1.74 9.11
C THR A 67 -12.86 -2.01 9.41
N LEU A 68 -12.03 -0.97 9.45
CA LEU A 68 -10.62 -1.09 9.76
C LEU A 68 -10.36 -0.41 11.09
N HIS A 69 -9.57 -1.07 11.93
CA HIS A 69 -9.06 -0.45 13.15
C HIS A 69 -8.26 0.81 12.83
N ILE A 70 -8.30 1.79 13.75
CA ILE A 70 -7.70 3.12 13.54
C ILE A 70 -6.20 3.06 13.21
N ASN A 71 -5.47 2.12 13.81
CA ASN A 71 -4.03 1.93 13.54
C ASN A 71 -3.78 1.50 12.09
N ALA A 72 -4.47 0.45 11.63
CA ALA A 72 -4.39 0.01 10.22
C ALA A 72 -4.87 1.09 9.26
N TYR A 73 -5.90 1.85 9.61
CA TYR A 73 -6.37 2.95 8.79
C TYR A 73 -5.31 4.04 8.62
N ASN A 74 -4.61 4.42 9.69
CA ASN A 74 -3.51 5.40 9.64
C ASN A 74 -2.35 4.91 8.77
N ILE A 75 -1.95 3.65 8.91
CA ILE A 75 -0.87 3.05 8.10
C ILE A 75 -1.29 2.98 6.63
N LEU A 76 -2.52 2.53 6.35
CA LEU A 76 -3.06 2.46 4.99
C LEU A 76 -3.16 3.85 4.36
N TYR A 77 -3.55 4.87 5.13
CA TYR A 77 -3.56 6.25 4.64
C TYR A 77 -2.15 6.73 4.28
N ALA A 78 -1.16 6.47 5.14
CA ALA A 78 0.24 6.78 4.83
C ALA A 78 0.72 6.04 3.56
N HIS A 79 0.32 4.79 3.38
CA HIS A 79 0.61 4.02 2.16
C HIS A 79 0.05 4.72 0.91
N PHE A 80 -1.22 5.15 0.91
CA PHE A 80 -1.78 5.93 -0.20
C PHE A 80 -1.04 7.25 -0.44
N ILE A 81 -0.53 7.92 0.60
CA ILE A 81 0.28 9.14 0.45
C ILE A 81 1.62 8.83 -0.23
N PHE A 82 2.30 7.72 0.12
CA PHE A 82 3.53 7.32 -0.56
C PHE A 82 3.31 7.00 -2.04
N VAL A 83 2.21 6.32 -2.37
CA VAL A 83 1.82 6.04 -3.77
C VAL A 83 1.50 7.33 -4.53
N LEU A 84 0.85 8.30 -3.87
CA LEU A 84 0.63 9.63 -4.43
C LEU A 84 1.95 10.36 -4.69
N ILE A 85 2.91 10.31 -3.75
CA ILE A 85 4.25 10.88 -3.93
C ILE A 85 4.96 10.21 -5.11
N SER A 86 4.86 8.87 -5.24
CA SER A 86 5.40 8.15 -6.40
C SER A 86 4.81 8.66 -7.71
N SER A 87 3.48 8.79 -7.77
CA SER A 87 2.77 9.29 -8.97
C SER A 87 3.23 10.69 -9.38
N ILE A 88 3.43 11.59 -8.40
CA ILE A 88 3.99 12.93 -8.64
C ILE A 88 5.41 12.81 -9.20
N GLY A 89 6.24 11.96 -8.58
CA GLY A 89 7.58 11.66 -9.04
C GLY A 89 7.61 11.15 -10.48
N VAL A 90 6.74 10.21 -10.85
CA VAL A 90 6.62 9.67 -12.23
C VAL A 90 6.27 10.77 -13.22
N VAL A 91 5.27 11.61 -12.92
CA VAL A 91 4.88 12.72 -13.81
C VAL A 91 6.00 13.73 -13.98
N MET A 92 6.69 14.10 -12.90
CA MET A 92 7.83 15.01 -12.95
C MET A 92 9.03 14.38 -13.69
N ASN A 93 9.29 13.09 -13.45
CA ASN A 93 10.45 12.39 -13.96
C ASN A 93 10.28 12.08 -15.46
N ASP A 94 9.34 11.19 -15.74
CA ASP A 94 9.13 10.63 -17.06
C ASP A 94 8.46 11.65 -17.99
N GLY A 95 7.65 12.56 -17.45
CA GLY A 95 7.08 13.67 -18.22
C GLY A 95 8.12 14.68 -18.68
N PHE A 96 9.09 15.01 -17.82
CA PHE A 96 10.19 15.89 -18.21
C PHE A 96 11.09 15.23 -19.27
N ASP A 97 11.48 13.98 -19.07
CA ASP A 97 12.30 13.24 -20.04
C ASP A 97 11.57 13.07 -21.38
N LEU A 98 10.28 12.72 -21.39
CA LEU A 98 9.49 12.65 -22.62
C LEU A 98 9.46 13.99 -23.35
N THR A 99 9.15 15.08 -22.64
CA THR A 99 9.07 16.43 -23.23
C THR A 99 10.41 16.85 -23.81
N ARG A 100 11.50 16.54 -23.11
CA ARG A 100 12.86 16.87 -23.54
C ARG A 100 13.29 16.08 -24.78
N LEU A 101 12.98 14.78 -24.85
CA LEU A 101 13.35 13.91 -25.97
C LEU A 101 12.48 14.14 -27.22
N THR A 102 11.27 14.69 -27.06
CA THR A 102 10.31 14.86 -28.18
C THR A 102 10.09 16.32 -28.57
N VAL A 103 9.67 17.17 -27.64
CA VAL A 103 9.23 18.55 -27.90
C VAL A 103 10.41 19.53 -27.97
N PHE A 104 11.37 19.40 -27.07
CA PHE A 104 12.52 20.32 -27.00
C PHE A 104 13.72 19.88 -27.84
N ARG A 105 13.61 18.76 -28.54
CA ARG A 105 14.64 18.26 -29.45
C ARG A 105 14.78 19.21 -30.63
N ARG A 106 15.97 19.79 -30.81
CA ARG A 106 16.34 20.55 -32.01
C ARG A 106 16.96 19.62 -33.04
N ILE A 107 16.65 19.85 -34.31
CA ILE A 107 17.29 19.13 -35.42
C ILE A 107 18.69 19.74 -35.61
N VAL A 108 19.72 18.95 -35.36
CA VAL A 108 21.13 19.31 -35.54
C VAL A 108 21.80 18.18 -36.30
N ASP A 109 22.70 18.51 -37.24
CA ASP A 109 23.54 17.52 -37.93
C ASP A 109 24.56 16.94 -36.94
N TYR A 110 24.14 15.91 -36.20
CA TYR A 110 24.96 15.25 -35.21
C TYR A 110 26.16 14.55 -35.88
N LYS A 111 27.36 14.90 -35.43
CA LYS A 111 28.61 14.22 -35.78
C LYS A 111 29.09 13.43 -34.57
N GLU A 112 29.57 12.21 -34.77
CA GLU A 112 30.12 11.40 -33.69
C GLU A 112 31.29 12.12 -33.00
N GLY A 113 31.25 12.23 -31.68
CA GLY A 113 32.20 13.01 -30.88
C GLY A 113 31.81 14.48 -30.66
N SER A 114 30.70 14.95 -31.24
CA SER A 114 30.15 16.29 -30.95
C SER A 114 29.55 16.35 -29.55
N ASN A 115 29.78 17.47 -28.86
CA ASN A 115 29.13 17.77 -27.58
C ASN A 115 27.68 18.28 -27.76
N GLU A 116 27.25 18.53 -28.99
CA GLU A 116 25.93 19.06 -29.33
C GLU A 116 25.12 18.06 -30.18
N CYS A 117 23.98 17.62 -29.66
CA CYS A 117 22.97 16.78 -30.36
C CYS A 117 21.58 17.44 -30.43
N GLY A 118 21.46 18.71 -30.04
CA GLY A 118 20.17 19.39 -30.01
C GLY A 118 19.23 18.93 -28.90
N ILE A 119 19.68 18.10 -27.95
CA ILE A 119 18.94 17.73 -26.74
C ILE A 119 19.74 18.19 -25.51
N PHE A 120 19.07 18.88 -24.59
CA PHE A 120 19.72 19.43 -23.40
C PHE A 120 20.18 18.32 -22.43
N SER A 121 21.49 18.22 -22.19
CA SER A 121 22.03 17.32 -21.18
C SER A 121 21.67 17.80 -19.78
N MET A 122 21.31 16.88 -18.88
CA MET A 122 20.85 17.25 -17.54
C MET A 122 21.95 17.05 -16.50
N PRO A 123 22.32 18.09 -15.72
CA PRO A 123 23.21 17.90 -14.59
C PRO A 123 22.60 16.93 -13.56
N ALA A 124 23.40 15.98 -13.05
CA ALA A 124 22.95 14.99 -12.06
C ALA A 124 22.30 15.64 -10.84
N ARG A 125 22.81 16.80 -10.40
CA ARG A 125 22.25 17.60 -9.29
C ARG A 125 20.77 17.96 -9.43
N TYR A 126 20.15 17.87 -10.60
CA TYR A 126 18.71 18.09 -10.77
C TYR A 126 17.97 16.79 -11.07
N GLY A 127 18.48 16.00 -12.03
CA GLY A 127 17.79 14.78 -12.46
C GLY A 127 17.67 13.74 -11.34
N VAL A 128 18.68 13.64 -10.49
CA VAL A 128 18.69 12.70 -9.37
C VAL A 128 17.61 13.00 -8.34
N TRP A 129 17.43 14.26 -7.95
CA TRP A 129 16.44 14.60 -6.91
C TRP A 129 15.02 14.31 -7.37
N ILE A 130 14.72 14.57 -8.64
CA ILE A 130 13.42 14.25 -9.23
C ILE A 130 13.22 12.73 -9.23
N ARG A 131 14.23 11.95 -9.64
CA ARG A 131 14.18 10.48 -9.60
C ARG A 131 14.04 9.93 -8.18
N LEU A 132 14.68 10.56 -7.20
CA LEU A 132 14.61 10.16 -5.79
C LEU A 132 13.21 10.33 -5.20
N ILE A 133 12.38 11.24 -5.70
CA ILE A 133 10.97 11.38 -5.28
C ILE A 133 10.18 10.11 -5.62
N THR A 134 10.30 9.62 -6.87
CA THR A 134 9.67 8.36 -7.30
C THR A 134 10.16 7.20 -6.45
N PHE A 135 11.48 7.12 -6.22
CA PHE A 135 12.07 6.07 -5.40
C PHE A 135 11.60 6.14 -3.93
N PHE A 136 11.43 7.34 -3.39
CA PHE A 136 10.93 7.56 -2.03
C PHE A 136 9.47 7.12 -1.91
N GLY A 137 8.63 7.42 -2.91
CA GLY A 137 7.25 6.92 -2.99
C GLY A 137 7.19 5.39 -3.00
N ASN A 138 7.89 4.75 -3.95
CA ASN A 138 7.88 3.30 -4.12
C ASN A 138 8.45 2.54 -2.90
N THR A 139 9.56 3.00 -2.33
CA THR A 139 10.11 2.35 -1.12
C THR A 139 9.22 2.60 0.10
N GLY A 140 8.64 3.80 0.22
CA GLY A 140 7.69 4.11 1.28
C GLY A 140 6.42 3.26 1.23
N SER A 141 5.90 2.97 0.03
CA SER A 141 4.73 2.10 -0.14
C SER A 141 5.02 0.66 0.31
N THR A 142 6.19 0.10 -0.02
CA THR A 142 6.64 -1.22 0.48
C THR A 142 6.81 -1.24 1.99
N LEU A 143 7.50 -0.26 2.58
CA LEU A 143 7.73 -0.20 4.03
C LEU A 143 6.43 -0.01 4.82
N THR A 144 5.49 0.79 4.31
CA THR A 144 4.17 0.93 4.95
C THR A 144 3.31 -0.32 4.81
N MET A 145 3.47 -1.11 3.74
CA MET A 145 2.83 -2.43 3.64
C MET A 145 3.41 -3.42 4.68
N THR A 146 4.72 -3.35 4.94
CA THR A 146 5.37 -4.11 6.01
C THR A 146 4.92 -3.67 7.40
N ALA A 147 4.80 -2.36 7.64
CA ALA A 147 4.20 -1.84 8.86
C ALA A 147 2.77 -2.37 9.06
N LEU A 148 1.99 -2.46 7.98
CA LEU A 148 0.62 -2.99 8.03
C LEU A 148 0.60 -4.50 8.35
N ALA A 149 1.51 -5.28 7.77
CA ALA A 149 1.66 -6.70 8.07
C ALA A 149 2.04 -6.94 9.54
N VAL A 150 2.98 -6.15 10.08
CA VAL A 150 3.37 -6.19 11.50
C VAL A 150 2.18 -5.84 12.40
N GLU A 151 1.45 -4.76 12.06
CA GLU A 151 0.31 -4.30 12.85
C GLU A 151 -0.83 -5.32 12.86
N ARG A 152 -1.14 -5.94 11.72
CA ARG A 152 -2.14 -7.03 11.63
C ARG A 152 -1.68 -8.29 12.35
N THR A 153 -0.39 -8.58 12.36
CA THR A 153 0.19 -9.70 13.13
C THR A 153 0.02 -9.47 14.62
N TYR A 154 0.38 -8.28 15.11
CA TYR A 154 0.18 -7.88 16.49
C TYR A 154 -1.30 -7.96 16.90
N ALA A 155 -2.21 -7.41 16.09
CA ALA A 155 -3.65 -7.46 16.35
C ALA A 155 -4.23 -8.89 16.35
N THR A 156 -3.63 -9.82 15.60
CA THR A 156 -4.06 -11.22 15.57
C THR A 156 -3.55 -12.00 16.79
N ILE A 157 -2.29 -11.81 17.18
CA ILE A 157 -1.69 -12.49 18.34
C ILE A 157 -2.28 -11.96 19.65
N GLN A 158 -2.44 -10.64 19.76
CA GLN A 158 -2.90 -9.94 20.96
C GLN A 158 -4.37 -9.53 20.90
N SER A 159 -5.23 -10.32 20.24
CA SER A 159 -6.64 -9.99 20.04
C SER A 159 -7.34 -9.51 21.33
N ARG A 160 -7.09 -10.17 22.45
CA ARG A 160 -7.71 -9.89 23.76
C ARG A 160 -7.34 -8.53 24.36
N SER A 161 -6.08 -8.10 24.24
CA SER A 161 -5.58 -6.85 24.82
C SER A 161 -5.66 -5.68 23.83
N TYR A 162 -5.62 -5.97 22.52
CA TYR A 162 -5.54 -4.98 21.47
C TYR A 162 -6.69 -3.96 21.49
N GLU A 163 -7.93 -4.38 21.79
CA GLU A 163 -9.09 -3.47 21.86
C GLU A 163 -9.06 -2.56 23.10
N LYS A 164 -8.63 -3.11 24.25
CA LYS A 164 -8.49 -2.33 25.50
C LYS A 164 -7.45 -1.24 25.36
N GLU A 165 -6.42 -1.51 24.56
CA GLU A 165 -5.30 -0.60 24.32
C GLU A 165 -5.37 0.07 22.94
N SER A 166 -6.57 0.32 22.41
CA SER A 166 -6.84 0.94 21.09
C SER A 166 -6.35 2.40 20.94
N LYS A 167 -5.24 2.74 21.57
CA LYS A 167 -4.50 3.97 21.40
C LYS A 167 -3.97 4.04 19.97
N PRO A 168 -4.24 5.12 19.24
CA PRO A 168 -3.76 5.31 17.86
C PRO A 168 -2.23 5.47 17.77
N GLY A 169 -1.52 5.48 18.91
CA GLY A 169 -0.08 5.69 18.99
C GLY A 169 0.74 4.61 18.30
N PHE A 170 0.31 3.34 18.36
CA PHE A 170 1.07 2.24 17.76
C PHE A 170 1.14 2.35 16.23
N GLY A 171 0.00 2.63 15.56
CA GLY A 171 0.00 2.82 14.11
C GLY A 171 0.84 4.03 13.68
N ARG A 172 0.79 5.14 14.43
CA ARG A 172 1.61 6.34 14.15
C ARG A 172 3.10 6.06 14.33
N LEU A 173 3.47 5.30 15.36
CA LEU A 173 4.86 4.89 15.60
C LEU A 173 5.39 4.07 14.41
N LEU A 174 4.62 3.10 13.93
CA LEU A 174 5.02 2.28 12.78
C LEU A 174 5.17 3.11 11.50
N VAL A 175 4.26 4.06 11.24
CA VAL A 175 4.40 5.00 10.10
C VAL A 175 5.65 5.86 10.26
N PHE A 176 5.91 6.40 11.45
CA PHE A 176 7.11 7.19 11.73
C PHE A 176 8.39 6.39 11.46
N LEU A 177 8.47 5.16 11.96
CA LEU A 177 9.59 4.26 11.70
C LEU A 177 9.76 3.98 10.19
N ALA A 178 8.66 3.73 9.47
CA ALA A 178 8.70 3.54 8.01
C ALA A 178 9.25 4.77 7.28
N VAL A 179 8.85 5.98 7.68
CA VAL A 179 9.37 7.25 7.12
C VAL A 179 10.86 7.41 7.40
N VAL A 180 11.30 7.17 8.65
CA VAL A 180 12.71 7.27 9.05
C VAL A 180 13.58 6.29 8.28
N VAL A 181 13.15 5.01 8.18
CA VAL A 181 13.88 3.99 7.41
C VAL A 181 13.92 4.37 5.93
N ASN A 182 12.81 4.83 5.35
CA ASN A 182 12.78 5.26 3.96
C ASN A 182 13.77 6.42 3.71
N PHE A 183 13.77 7.43 4.58
CA PHE A 183 14.68 8.56 4.48
C PHE A 183 16.15 8.13 4.63
N ALA A 184 16.46 7.22 5.55
CA ALA A 184 17.79 6.66 5.72
C ALA A 184 18.25 5.91 4.46
N LEU A 185 17.40 5.08 3.85
CA LEU A 185 17.71 4.36 2.60
C LEU A 185 17.94 5.32 1.43
N LYS A 186 17.19 6.42 1.32
CA LYS A 186 17.41 7.42 0.25
C LYS A 186 18.63 8.28 0.50
N THR A 187 18.91 8.63 1.75
CA THR A 187 20.16 9.30 2.13
C THR A 187 21.36 8.40 1.80
N PHE A 188 21.27 7.10 2.09
CA PHE A 188 22.29 6.13 1.76
C PHE A 188 22.57 6.05 0.25
N ILE A 189 21.54 6.10 -0.61
CA ILE A 189 21.76 6.20 -2.06
C ILE A 189 22.36 7.56 -2.42
N ALA A 190 21.82 8.66 -1.87
CA ALA A 190 22.22 10.03 -2.21
C ALA A 190 23.71 10.32 -1.95
N VAL A 191 24.27 9.82 -0.85
CA VAL A 191 25.69 10.05 -0.52
C VAL A 191 26.67 9.36 -1.49
N HIS A 192 26.20 8.39 -2.28
CA HIS A 192 27.01 7.68 -3.27
C HIS A 192 26.83 8.21 -4.70
N ILE A 193 26.10 9.32 -4.88
CA ILE A 193 25.82 9.89 -6.19
C ILE A 193 26.95 10.84 -6.60
N ASN A 194 27.44 10.67 -7.81
CA ASN A 194 28.35 11.63 -8.42
C ASN A 194 27.55 12.79 -9.03
N TYR A 195 27.40 13.87 -8.27
CA TYR A 195 26.62 15.04 -8.66
C TYR A 195 27.25 15.92 -9.75
N GLN A 196 28.53 15.68 -10.10
CA GLN A 196 29.23 16.44 -11.14
C GLN A 196 28.93 15.93 -12.55
N ARG A 197 28.47 14.68 -12.70
CA ARG A 197 28.17 14.09 -14.00
C ARG A 197 26.95 14.73 -14.68
N TYR A 198 26.98 14.73 -16.00
CA TYR A 198 25.79 14.90 -16.82
C TYR A 198 25.13 13.54 -17.07
N LEU A 199 23.81 13.51 -16.99
CA LEU A 199 23.02 12.30 -17.20
C LEU A 199 22.21 12.43 -18.49
N PRO A 200 22.11 11.34 -19.27
CA PRO A 200 21.28 11.31 -20.47
C PRO A 200 19.79 11.38 -20.14
N MET A 201 19.38 11.07 -18.91
CA MET A 201 18.01 11.15 -18.41
C MET A 201 17.98 11.37 -16.90
N GLN A 202 16.78 11.52 -16.35
CA GLN A 202 16.59 11.60 -14.92
C GLN A 202 16.73 10.20 -14.31
N SER A 203 17.98 9.78 -14.14
CA SER A 203 18.39 8.51 -13.56
C SER A 203 19.37 8.71 -12.42
N LEU A 204 19.80 7.61 -11.78
CA LEU A 204 20.93 7.65 -10.86
C LEU A 204 22.24 7.60 -11.64
N SER A 205 23.30 8.17 -11.07
CA SER A 205 24.64 8.00 -11.62
C SER A 205 25.06 6.53 -11.55
N ALA A 206 25.97 6.10 -12.44
CA ALA A 206 26.42 4.72 -12.50
C ALA A 206 27.04 4.25 -11.18
N GLU A 207 27.71 5.15 -10.45
CA GLU A 207 28.33 4.87 -9.14
C GLU A 207 27.30 4.58 -8.05
N ALA A 208 26.10 5.16 -8.14
CA ALA A 208 25.02 4.94 -7.18
C ALA A 208 24.17 3.69 -7.51
N ALA A 209 24.31 3.13 -8.71
CA ALA A 209 23.56 1.96 -9.15
C ALA A 209 23.68 0.74 -8.21
N PRO A 210 24.88 0.28 -7.78
CA PRO A 210 24.98 -0.89 -6.89
C PRO A 210 24.29 -0.67 -5.53
N TYR A 211 24.33 0.55 -5.00
CA TYR A 211 23.66 0.90 -3.75
C TYR A 211 22.13 0.92 -3.91
N ALA A 212 21.64 1.43 -5.05
CA ALA A 212 20.23 1.35 -5.38
C ALA A 212 19.75 -0.10 -5.55
N THR A 213 20.57 -0.97 -6.16
CA THR A 213 20.30 -2.41 -6.27
C THR A 213 20.28 -3.09 -4.90
N CYS A 214 21.14 -2.68 -3.95
CA CYS A 214 21.06 -3.17 -2.57
C CYS A 214 19.71 -2.82 -1.92
N VAL A 215 19.24 -1.57 -2.06
CA VAL A 215 17.92 -1.16 -1.56
C VAL A 215 16.79 -1.92 -2.28
N LEU A 216 16.94 -2.22 -3.57
CA LEU A 216 16.01 -3.04 -4.33
C LEU A 216 15.89 -4.47 -3.76
N TYR A 217 16.99 -5.09 -3.34
CA TYR A 217 16.97 -6.41 -2.69
C TYR A 217 16.25 -6.37 -1.35
N ILE A 218 16.47 -5.32 -0.54
CA ILE A 218 15.76 -5.12 0.73
C ILE A 218 14.25 -5.01 0.47
N ASN A 219 13.84 -4.19 -0.50
CA ASN A 219 12.43 -4.04 -0.85
C ASN A 219 11.82 -5.35 -1.36
N THR A 220 12.54 -6.09 -2.21
CA THR A 220 12.13 -7.43 -2.66
C THR A 220 11.88 -8.36 -1.47
N GLY A 221 12.80 -8.39 -0.51
CA GLY A 221 12.65 -9.16 0.72
C GLY A 221 11.42 -8.75 1.54
N CYS A 222 11.17 -7.44 1.66
CA CYS A 222 9.97 -6.92 2.31
C CYS A 222 8.68 -7.33 1.60
N GLU A 223 8.62 -7.31 0.27
CA GLU A 223 7.45 -7.75 -0.51
C GLU A 223 7.13 -9.23 -0.27
N VAL A 224 8.15 -10.10 -0.34
CA VAL A 224 8.00 -11.53 -0.06
C VAL A 224 7.55 -11.74 1.39
N PHE A 225 8.14 -11.03 2.34
CA PHE A 225 7.73 -11.08 3.74
C PHE A 225 6.25 -10.68 3.91
N ASN A 226 5.81 -9.59 3.28
CA ASN A 226 4.45 -9.07 3.40
C ASN A 226 3.41 -10.12 2.96
N ILE A 227 3.60 -10.73 1.78
CA ILE A 227 2.65 -11.71 1.27
C ILE A 227 2.62 -12.98 2.14
N LEU A 228 3.78 -13.47 2.59
CA LEU A 228 3.87 -14.64 3.47
C LEU A 228 3.16 -14.40 4.81
N VAL A 229 3.38 -13.24 5.43
CA VAL A 229 2.70 -12.86 6.67
C VAL A 229 1.19 -12.82 6.47
N PHE A 230 0.69 -12.14 5.43
CA PHE A 230 -0.75 -12.06 5.22
C PHE A 230 -1.40 -13.41 4.93
N VAL A 231 -0.75 -14.27 4.13
CA VAL A 231 -1.21 -15.65 3.87
C VAL A 231 -1.24 -16.46 5.17
N PHE A 232 -0.19 -16.37 5.99
CA PHE A 232 -0.14 -17.04 7.30
C PHE A 232 -1.27 -16.55 8.23
N LEU A 233 -1.47 -15.24 8.33
CA LEU A 233 -2.55 -14.64 9.15
C LEU A 233 -3.93 -15.09 8.66
N TRP A 234 -4.13 -15.23 7.36
CA TRP A 234 -5.38 -15.76 6.81
C TRP A 234 -5.64 -17.20 7.26
N PHE A 235 -4.64 -18.07 7.12
CA PHE A 235 -4.76 -19.46 7.58
C PHE A 235 -4.94 -19.56 9.09
N ALA A 236 -4.20 -18.78 9.88
CA ALA A 236 -4.31 -18.76 11.34
C ALA A 236 -5.72 -18.35 11.79
N ASN A 237 -6.26 -17.26 11.24
CA ASN A 237 -7.62 -16.80 11.54
C ASN A 237 -8.68 -17.82 11.08
N HIS A 238 -8.49 -18.45 9.92
CA HIS A 238 -9.42 -19.46 9.42
C HIS A 238 -9.40 -20.75 10.26
N LYS A 239 -8.21 -21.20 10.68
CA LYS A 239 -8.05 -22.34 11.60
C LYS A 239 -8.71 -22.05 12.94
N TRP A 240 -8.52 -20.85 13.48
CA TRP A 240 -9.18 -20.45 14.72
C TRP A 240 -10.70 -20.48 14.60
N LYS A 241 -11.27 -19.99 13.48
CA LYS A 241 -12.71 -20.02 13.21
C LYS A 241 -13.30 -21.44 13.24
N LYS A 242 -12.52 -22.46 12.83
CA LYS A 242 -12.91 -23.87 12.83
C LYS A 242 -12.66 -24.59 14.16
N SER A 243 -11.89 -24.00 15.08
CA SER A 243 -11.56 -24.64 16.36
C SER A 243 -12.80 -24.75 17.26
N VAL A 244 -12.95 -25.90 17.94
CA VAL A 244 -13.99 -26.15 18.96
C VAL A 244 -13.91 -25.12 20.09
N GLY A 245 -12.69 -24.62 20.38
CA GLY A 245 -12.46 -23.55 21.36
C GLY A 245 -13.20 -22.24 21.03
N ARG A 246 -13.72 -22.08 19.80
CA ARG A 246 -14.60 -20.96 19.45
C ARG A 246 -15.86 -20.95 20.31
N ILE A 247 -16.44 -22.10 20.66
CA ILE A 247 -17.71 -22.15 21.40
C ILE A 247 -17.54 -21.45 22.76
N LEU A 248 -16.43 -21.73 23.45
CA LEU A 248 -16.09 -21.20 24.77
C LEU A 248 -15.54 -19.77 24.75
N ALA A 249 -15.19 -19.22 23.58
CA ALA A 249 -14.65 -17.87 23.48
C ALA A 249 -15.73 -16.79 23.75
N THR A 250 -15.31 -15.69 24.38
CA THR A 250 -16.17 -14.51 24.62
C THR A 250 -16.69 -13.92 23.31
N LEU A 251 -17.88 -13.29 23.36
CA LEU A 251 -18.50 -12.67 22.18
C LEU A 251 -17.59 -11.63 21.54
N THR A 252 -16.91 -10.81 22.36
CA THR A 252 -15.93 -9.81 21.93
C THR A 252 -14.81 -10.45 21.13
N HIS A 253 -14.23 -11.56 21.61
CA HIS A 253 -13.16 -12.24 20.91
C HIS A 253 -13.63 -12.83 19.57
N LYS A 254 -14.87 -13.35 19.49
CA LYS A 254 -15.46 -13.84 18.24
C LYS A 254 -15.60 -12.70 17.22
N TYR A 255 -16.09 -11.53 17.66
CA TYR A 255 -16.25 -10.35 16.82
C TYR A 255 -14.91 -9.86 16.27
N GLN A 256 -13.89 -9.76 17.12
CA GLN A 256 -12.54 -9.32 16.73
C GLN A 256 -11.92 -10.23 15.68
N VAL A 257 -12.03 -11.56 15.84
CA VAL A 257 -11.48 -12.47 14.82
C VAL A 257 -12.24 -12.34 13.50
N GLU A 258 -13.56 -12.14 13.54
CA GLU A 258 -14.32 -11.90 12.31
C GLU A 258 -13.96 -10.57 11.64
N GLU A 259 -13.76 -9.50 12.41
CA GLU A 259 -13.27 -8.22 11.92
C GLU A 259 -11.87 -8.35 11.32
N ASN A 260 -10.94 -9.01 12.02
CA ASN A 260 -9.58 -9.28 11.56
C ASN A 260 -9.59 -10.12 10.27
N MET A 261 -10.42 -11.16 10.17
CA MET A 261 -10.57 -11.93 8.93
C MET A 261 -11.02 -11.05 7.76
N LYS A 262 -12.05 -10.22 7.96
CA LYS A 262 -12.54 -9.30 6.93
C LYS A 262 -11.43 -8.32 6.54
N SER A 263 -10.74 -7.72 7.51
CA SER A 263 -9.63 -6.80 7.29
C SER A 263 -8.47 -7.47 6.53
N VAL A 264 -8.04 -8.66 6.94
CA VAL A 264 -6.93 -9.39 6.30
C VAL A 264 -7.30 -9.77 4.86
N ALA A 265 -8.56 -10.13 4.58
CA ALA A 265 -9.01 -10.38 3.20
C ALA A 265 -8.79 -9.16 2.29
N ILE A 266 -9.06 -7.95 2.81
CA ILE A 266 -8.82 -6.69 2.09
C ILE A 266 -7.33 -6.51 1.86
N MET A 267 -6.53 -6.66 2.92
CA MET A 267 -5.09 -6.43 2.84
C MET A 267 -4.39 -7.44 1.95
N ILE A 268 -4.84 -8.70 1.90
CA ILE A 268 -4.30 -9.69 0.95
C ILE A 268 -4.51 -9.23 -0.48
N SER A 269 -5.71 -8.80 -0.87
CA SER A 269 -5.94 -8.33 -2.24
C SER A 269 -5.04 -7.17 -2.63
N LEU A 270 -4.79 -6.26 -1.68
CA LEU A 270 -3.92 -5.11 -1.85
C LEU A 270 -2.43 -5.52 -1.92
N ALA A 271 -1.98 -6.35 -0.99
CA ALA A 271 -0.62 -6.84 -0.89
C ALA A 271 -0.26 -7.74 -2.08
N SER A 272 -1.18 -8.58 -2.56
CA SER A 272 -0.96 -9.41 -3.75
C SER A 272 -0.78 -8.57 -5.01
N LEU A 273 -1.57 -7.49 -5.17
CA LEU A 273 -1.40 -6.57 -6.30
C LEU A 273 -0.04 -5.86 -6.24
N HIS A 274 0.31 -5.35 -5.07
CA HIS A 274 1.58 -4.66 -4.84
C HIS A 274 2.77 -5.60 -5.10
N PHE A 275 2.73 -6.80 -4.50
CA PHE A 275 3.71 -7.85 -4.70
C PHE A 275 3.86 -8.22 -6.17
N LEU A 276 2.76 -8.49 -6.88
CA LEU A 276 2.82 -8.93 -8.28
C LEU A 276 3.46 -7.88 -9.19
N ILE A 277 3.08 -6.61 -9.06
CA ILE A 277 3.60 -5.56 -9.93
C ILE A 277 5.05 -5.24 -9.58
N ASN A 278 5.37 -5.11 -8.29
CA ASN A 278 6.73 -4.79 -7.86
C ASN A 278 7.69 -5.94 -8.16
N ILE A 279 7.30 -7.20 -7.94
CA ILE A 279 8.18 -8.33 -8.23
C ILE A 279 8.49 -8.44 -9.72
N ILE A 280 7.52 -8.17 -10.60
CA ILE A 280 7.74 -8.11 -12.05
C ILE A 280 8.72 -6.98 -12.38
N ALA A 281 8.50 -5.77 -11.83
CA ALA A 281 9.40 -4.64 -12.04
C ALA A 281 10.84 -4.95 -11.57
N TYR A 282 10.97 -5.59 -10.41
CA TYR A 282 12.27 -5.93 -9.82
C TYR A 282 12.97 -7.02 -10.62
N PHE A 283 12.26 -8.06 -11.06
CA PHE A 283 12.83 -9.10 -11.92
C PHE A 283 13.32 -8.55 -13.25
N ILE A 284 12.54 -7.68 -13.89
CA ILE A 284 12.97 -6.99 -15.11
C ILE A 284 14.23 -6.17 -14.83
N GLN A 285 14.22 -5.36 -13.77
CA GLN A 285 15.38 -4.51 -13.44
C GLN A 285 16.63 -5.36 -13.17
N LEU A 286 16.50 -6.47 -12.44
CA LEU A 286 17.59 -7.41 -12.16
C LEU A 286 18.06 -8.12 -13.44
N TYR A 287 17.13 -8.55 -14.29
CA TYR A 287 17.45 -9.18 -15.57
C TYR A 287 18.29 -8.25 -16.44
N GLY A 288 17.88 -6.99 -16.60
CA GLY A 288 18.66 -5.99 -17.32
C GLY A 288 20.05 -5.77 -16.70
N THR A 289 20.17 -5.76 -15.37
CA THR A 289 21.50 -5.63 -14.74
C THR A 289 22.43 -6.82 -15.01
N TRP A 290 21.89 -8.02 -15.21
CA TRP A 290 22.67 -9.25 -15.41
C TRP A 290 23.01 -9.57 -16.86
N HIS A 291 22.15 -9.26 -17.83
CA HIS A 291 22.27 -9.78 -19.20
C HIS A 291 22.84 -8.82 -20.24
N ASP A 292 22.78 -7.51 -20.01
CA ASP A 292 23.20 -6.57 -21.06
C ASP A 292 24.71 -6.29 -20.99
N GLU A 293 25.37 -6.35 -22.15
CA GLU A 293 26.81 -6.12 -22.28
C GLU A 293 27.14 -4.63 -22.11
N THR A 294 26.26 -3.73 -22.58
CA THR A 294 26.48 -2.28 -22.49
C THR A 294 25.63 -1.60 -21.41
N PRO A 295 26.16 -0.58 -20.67
CA PRO A 295 25.36 0.21 -19.72
C PRO A 295 24.16 0.94 -20.35
N GLN A 296 24.21 1.17 -21.65
CA GLN A 296 23.18 1.88 -22.41
C GLN A 296 21.96 1.00 -22.60
N GLU A 297 22.18 -0.27 -22.97
CA GLU A 297 21.13 -1.28 -23.09
C GLU A 297 20.49 -1.59 -21.74
N LYS A 298 21.30 -1.66 -20.67
CA LYS A 298 20.78 -1.78 -19.29
C LYS A 298 19.73 -0.71 -19.00
N MET A 299 20.07 0.54 -19.31
CA MET A 299 19.17 1.65 -19.04
C MET A 299 17.94 1.61 -19.95
N GLU A 300 18.11 1.26 -21.23
CA GLU A 300 17.02 1.04 -22.18
C GLU A 300 16.02 -0.02 -21.68
N TYR A 301 16.52 -1.15 -21.19
CA TYR A 301 15.72 -2.25 -20.64
C TYR A 301 14.97 -1.81 -19.38
N VAL A 302 15.66 -1.13 -18.46
CA VAL A 302 15.05 -0.60 -17.23
C VAL A 302 13.95 0.40 -17.53
N ILE A 303 14.11 1.28 -18.53
CA ILE A 303 13.06 2.23 -18.91
C ILE A 303 11.84 1.50 -19.45
N LYS A 304 12.05 0.55 -20.38
CA LYS A 304 10.96 -0.15 -21.06
C LYS A 304 10.17 -1.06 -20.11
N GLY A 305 10.85 -1.73 -19.19
CA GLY A 305 10.23 -2.73 -18.32
C GLY A 305 9.86 -2.24 -16.92
N ASP A 306 10.06 -0.97 -16.61
CA ASP A 306 9.59 -0.39 -15.35
C ASP A 306 8.05 -0.23 -15.36
N VAL A 307 7.39 -1.23 -14.78
CA VAL A 307 5.93 -1.34 -14.68
C VAL A 307 5.37 -0.76 -13.37
N ALA A 308 6.22 -0.22 -12.48
CA ALA A 308 5.79 0.30 -11.18
C ALA A 308 4.67 1.37 -11.26
N PRO A 309 4.68 2.32 -12.22
CA PRO A 309 3.58 3.29 -12.37
C PRO A 309 2.20 2.66 -12.63
N THR A 310 2.15 1.41 -13.08
CA THR A 310 0.90 0.66 -13.24
C THR A 310 0.24 0.40 -11.90
N TYR A 311 1.02 0.13 -10.84
CA TYR A 311 0.50 -0.02 -9.48
C TYR A 311 -0.12 1.28 -8.97
N ASP A 312 0.60 2.39 -9.18
CA ASP A 312 0.17 3.74 -8.77
C ASP A 312 -1.20 4.11 -9.35
N PHE A 313 -1.47 3.68 -10.58
CA PHE A 313 -2.77 3.82 -11.24
C PHE A 313 -3.82 2.82 -10.74
N LEU A 314 -3.47 1.53 -10.66
CA LEU A 314 -4.43 0.47 -10.32
C LEU A 314 -4.94 0.57 -8.87
N LEU A 315 -4.10 1.02 -7.93
CA LEU A 315 -4.47 1.13 -6.53
C LEU A 315 -5.71 2.03 -6.28
N PRO A 316 -5.72 3.32 -6.66
CA PRO A 316 -6.87 4.19 -6.47
C PRO A 316 -8.08 3.73 -7.32
N LEU A 317 -7.85 3.18 -8.51
CA LEU A 317 -8.91 2.61 -9.36
C LEU A 317 -9.65 1.47 -8.64
N LEU A 318 -8.93 0.46 -8.16
CA LEU A 318 -9.52 -0.67 -7.44
C LEU A 318 -10.23 -0.22 -6.16
N THR A 319 -9.67 0.77 -5.48
CA THR A 319 -10.29 1.35 -4.29
C THR A 319 -11.62 2.03 -4.62
N LEU A 320 -11.68 2.82 -5.69
CA LEU A 320 -12.92 3.45 -6.18
C LEU A 320 -13.95 2.43 -6.64
N CYS A 321 -13.54 1.44 -7.45
CA CYS A 321 -14.40 0.35 -7.89
C CYS A 321 -15.01 -0.37 -6.69
N ARG A 322 -14.20 -0.68 -5.67
CA ARG A 322 -14.65 -1.33 -4.44
C ARG A 322 -15.69 -0.49 -3.67
N ILE A 323 -15.46 0.82 -3.54
CA ILE A 323 -16.41 1.74 -2.90
C ILE A 323 -17.74 1.74 -3.68
N TYR A 324 -17.67 1.82 -5.00
CA TYR A 324 -18.84 1.81 -5.88
C TYR A 324 -19.64 0.50 -5.76
N TYR A 325 -18.98 -0.65 -5.86
CA TYR A 325 -19.62 -1.97 -5.71
C TYR A 325 -20.26 -2.12 -4.32
N LYS A 326 -19.61 -1.65 -3.25
CA LYS A 326 -20.17 -1.68 -1.91
C LYS A 326 -21.45 -0.83 -1.82
N LYS A 327 -21.43 0.40 -2.36
CA LYS A 327 -22.60 1.29 -2.39
C LYS A 327 -23.76 0.68 -3.15
N ARG A 328 -23.50 0.08 -4.32
CA ARG A 328 -24.52 -0.60 -5.14
C ARG A 328 -25.15 -1.79 -4.43
N ARG A 329 -24.35 -2.61 -3.73
CA ARG A 329 -24.87 -3.74 -2.93
C ARG A 329 -25.77 -3.28 -1.79
N VAL A 330 -25.42 -2.20 -1.09
CA VAL A 330 -26.27 -1.64 -0.02
C VAL A 330 -27.58 -1.11 -0.61
N HIS A 331 -27.52 -0.36 -1.71
CA HIS A 331 -28.72 0.13 -2.38
C HIS A 331 -29.63 -1.01 -2.85
N HIS A 332 -29.06 -2.07 -3.43
CA HIS A 332 -29.84 -3.24 -3.85
C HIS A 332 -30.52 -3.96 -2.68
N LYS A 333 -29.84 -4.11 -1.54
CA LYS A 333 -30.44 -4.71 -0.33
C LYS A 333 -31.59 -3.85 0.21
N ASN A 334 -31.39 -2.53 0.26
CA ASN A 334 -32.43 -1.60 0.71
C ASN A 334 -33.63 -1.59 -0.25
N SER A 335 -33.38 -1.65 -1.56
CA SER A 335 -34.43 -1.74 -2.57
C SER A 335 -35.23 -3.04 -2.47
N LEU A 336 -34.57 -4.17 -2.17
CA LEU A 336 -35.26 -5.45 -1.99
C LEU A 336 -36.09 -5.47 -0.70
N HIS A 337 -35.55 -4.94 0.40
CA HIS A 337 -36.29 -4.83 1.67
C HIS A 337 -37.48 -3.86 1.58
N GLY A 338 -37.37 -2.77 0.82
CA GLY A 338 -38.49 -1.86 0.59
C GLY A 338 -39.66 -2.49 -0.17
N ILE A 339 -39.43 -3.58 -0.91
CA ILE A 339 -40.47 -4.29 -1.67
C ILE A 339 -41.02 -5.49 -0.87
N MET A 340 -40.21 -6.13 -0.02
CA MET A 340 -40.58 -7.41 0.60
C MET A 340 -41.25 -7.36 1.97
N SER A 341 -41.38 -6.24 2.71
CA SER A 341 -42.20 -6.28 3.94
C SER A 341 -42.53 -4.92 4.58
N PRO A 342 -43.83 -4.67 4.86
CA PRO A 342 -44.28 -3.77 5.93
C PRO A 342 -44.29 -4.43 7.32
N VAL A 343 -43.97 -5.72 7.43
CA VAL A 343 -44.29 -6.56 8.61
C VAL A 343 -43.04 -6.91 9.45
N GLU A 344 -41.83 -6.65 8.96
CA GLU A 344 -40.59 -7.19 9.53
C GLU A 344 -39.54 -6.11 9.88
N ASN A 345 -39.98 -4.87 10.08
CA ASN A 345 -39.19 -3.84 10.77
C ASN A 345 -39.34 -3.97 12.30
N ILE A 346 -39.25 -5.20 12.83
CA ILE A 346 -38.93 -5.38 14.25
C ILE A 346 -37.46 -5.01 14.36
N SER A 347 -37.21 -3.79 14.81
CA SER A 347 -35.88 -3.20 14.80
C SER A 347 -34.94 -4.08 15.63
N THR A 348 -33.63 -4.07 15.34
CA THR A 348 -32.67 -4.81 16.17
C THR A 348 -32.72 -4.34 17.64
N ASN A 349 -33.16 -3.09 17.88
CA ASN A 349 -33.48 -2.59 19.21
C ASN A 349 -34.71 -3.25 19.81
N ASP A 350 -35.71 -3.64 19.03
CA ASP A 350 -36.91 -4.35 19.49
C ASP A 350 -36.55 -5.79 19.89
N HIS A 351 -35.59 -6.41 19.20
CA HIS A 351 -35.07 -7.73 19.58
C HIS A 351 -34.24 -7.66 20.88
N PHE A 352 -33.47 -6.59 21.08
CA PHE A 352 -32.78 -6.33 22.36
C PHE A 352 -33.74 -5.92 23.47
N GLN A 353 -34.80 -5.15 23.17
CA GLN A 353 -35.88 -4.85 24.11
C GLN A 353 -36.67 -6.10 24.48
N MET A 354 -36.90 -7.02 23.54
CA MET A 354 -37.58 -8.28 23.81
C MET A 354 -36.73 -9.19 24.72
N LEU A 355 -35.41 -9.26 24.48
CA LEU A 355 -34.49 -9.96 25.36
C LEU A 355 -34.40 -9.32 26.74
N ASN A 356 -34.26 -7.99 26.81
CA ASN A 356 -34.28 -7.27 28.10
C ASN A 356 -35.60 -7.51 28.84
N GLY A 357 -36.74 -7.44 28.15
CA GLY A 357 -38.05 -7.74 28.72
C GLY A 357 -38.20 -9.19 29.19
N MET A 358 -37.52 -10.16 28.55
CA MET A 358 -37.47 -11.54 29.03
C MET A 358 -36.63 -11.68 30.30
N PHE A 359 -35.49 -11.00 30.38
CA PHE A 359 -34.64 -11.01 31.57
C PHE A 359 -35.28 -10.26 32.75
N ASP A 360 -35.89 -9.12 32.51
CA ASP A 360 -36.58 -8.33 33.54
C ASP A 360 -37.78 -9.10 34.09
N LYS A 361 -38.59 -9.74 33.23
CA LYS A 361 -39.69 -10.61 33.67
C LYS A 361 -39.20 -11.81 34.49
N ALA A 362 -38.08 -12.42 34.11
CA ALA A 362 -37.51 -13.52 34.88
C ALA A 362 -37.01 -13.06 36.27
N LEU A 363 -36.43 -11.85 36.34
CA LEU A 363 -35.99 -11.24 37.59
C LEU A 363 -37.18 -10.93 38.49
N ASP A 364 -38.23 -10.31 37.96
CA ASP A 364 -39.45 -9.97 38.68
C ASP A 364 -40.17 -11.21 39.22
N GLN A 365 -40.25 -12.29 38.43
CA GLN A 365 -40.80 -13.56 38.89
C GLN A 365 -40.00 -14.15 40.05
N THR A 366 -38.67 -14.00 40.02
CA THR A 366 -37.78 -14.48 41.09
C THR A 366 -37.98 -13.66 42.38
N ILE A 367 -38.09 -12.33 42.26
CA ILE A 367 -38.37 -11.42 43.37
C ILE A 367 -39.75 -11.70 43.98
N ALA A 368 -40.78 -11.84 43.15
CA ALA A 368 -42.15 -12.12 43.59
C ALA A 368 -42.27 -13.47 44.32
N LYS A 369 -41.55 -14.49 43.85
CA LYS A 369 -41.49 -15.80 44.52
C LYS A 369 -40.84 -15.69 45.90
N LYS A 370 -39.76 -14.91 46.02
CA LYS A 370 -39.05 -14.68 47.28
C LYS A 370 -39.91 -13.92 48.30
N SER A 371 -40.67 -12.91 47.84
CA SER A 371 -41.62 -12.14 48.66
C SER A 371 -42.76 -13.01 49.23
N LYS A 372 -43.36 -13.89 48.42
CA LYS A 372 -44.40 -14.82 48.90
C LYS A 372 -43.88 -15.76 49.99
N THR A 373 -42.65 -16.27 49.86
CA THR A 373 -42.04 -17.12 50.89
C THR A 373 -41.79 -16.37 52.20
N THR A 374 -41.43 -15.09 52.14
CA THR A 374 -41.22 -14.28 53.36
C THR A 374 -42.54 -13.92 54.03
N SER A 375 -43.61 -13.61 53.27
CA SER A 375 -44.94 -13.34 53.84
C SER A 375 -45.62 -14.57 54.45
N ALA A 376 -45.30 -15.78 53.98
CA ALA A 376 -45.78 -17.02 54.59
C ALA A 376 -45.07 -17.33 55.91
N SER A 377 -43.79 -16.95 56.04
CA SER A 377 -43.01 -17.12 57.27
C SER A 377 -43.44 -16.14 58.37
N SER A 378 -43.89 -14.93 58.04
CA SER A 378 -44.29 -13.93 59.05
C SER A 378 -45.69 -14.13 59.64
N LYS A 379 -46.58 -14.88 58.97
CA LYS A 379 -47.93 -15.20 59.49
C LYS A 379 -47.97 -16.35 60.50
N SER A 380 -46.84 -17.02 60.75
CA SER A 380 -46.75 -18.14 61.72
C SER A 380 -46.25 -17.72 63.11
N LYS A 381 -46.14 -16.42 63.42
CA LYS A 381 -45.49 -15.93 64.66
C LYS A 381 -46.31 -14.95 65.51
N VAL A 382 -47.64 -14.95 65.37
CA VAL A 382 -48.53 -14.17 66.24
C VAL A 382 -49.63 -15.10 66.73
N ASP A 383 -49.36 -15.86 67.80
CA ASP A 383 -50.39 -16.46 68.68
C ASP A 383 -49.75 -17.20 69.86
N VAL A 384 -48.88 -16.55 70.65
CA VAL A 384 -48.59 -16.99 72.03
C VAL A 384 -48.11 -15.79 72.84
N SER A 385 -49.01 -14.99 73.41
CA SER A 385 -48.75 -14.14 74.60
C SER A 385 -50.03 -13.39 74.98
N ASN A 386 -50.95 -14.05 75.66
CA ASN A 386 -51.92 -13.39 76.55
C ASN A 386 -52.61 -14.45 77.43
N VAL A 387 -51.88 -14.96 78.42
CA VAL A 387 -52.44 -15.65 79.58
C VAL A 387 -51.64 -15.24 80.81
N HIS A 388 -52.36 -14.76 81.82
CA HIS A 388 -51.98 -14.43 83.20
C HIS A 388 -51.47 -13.01 83.48
N GLN A 389 -52.34 -12.22 84.12
CA GLN A 389 -52.10 -11.84 85.52
C GLN A 389 -53.43 -11.51 86.24
N ILE A 390 -53.55 -12.11 87.42
CA ILE A 390 -54.51 -11.87 88.50
C ILE A 390 -53.89 -10.84 89.44
#